data_AF-A0A229R8P9-F1
#
_entry.id   AF-A0A229R8P9-F1
#
_cell.length_a   1.000
_cell.length_b   1.000
_cell.length_c   1.000
_cell.angle_alpha   90.00
_cell.angle_beta   90.00
_cell.angle_gamma   90.00
#
_symmetry.space_group_name_H-M   'P 1'
#
loop_
_entity.id
_entity.type
_entity.pdbx_description
1 polymer ?
#
loop_
_entity_poly.entity_id
_entity_poly.type
_entity_poly.pdbx_seq_one_letter_code
_entity_poly.pdbx_strand_id
1 'polypeptide(L)'
;MTGSASGEHTSLGAWRRLTPAEQSALRNAGHVKVWRPGQILALQGSPPTSMFVVLRGWVKISATNYRGEDAPLAARGPAEIVGELAPISGLPRSATMSAIDEV
;
A
#
# COMPACT_ATOMS: atom_id res chain seq x y z
N MET A 1 21.61 7.09 29.29
CA MET A 1 22.07 5.81 28.73
C MET A 1 21.19 4.70 29.31
N THR A 2 20.08 4.41 28.63
CA THR A 2 19.23 3.21 28.69
C THR A 2 18.48 3.29 27.34
N GLY A 3 18.57 2.37 26.40
CA GLY A 3 18.59 0.91 26.51
C GLY A 3 17.40 0.44 25.68
N SER A 4 17.68 0.08 24.42
CA SER A 4 16.76 -0.33 23.36
C SER A 4 15.72 -1.38 23.79
N ALA A 5 14.52 -1.28 23.21
CA ALA A 5 13.82 -2.45 22.69
C ALA A 5 12.96 -2.01 21.49
N SER A 6 13.60 -1.93 20.33
CA SER A 6 12.98 -2.04 19.02
C SER A 6 12.09 -3.30 18.98
N GLY A 7 10.78 -3.10 19.07
CA GLY A 7 9.82 -4.16 18.81
C GLY A 7 9.80 -4.49 17.33
N GLU A 8 10.62 -5.46 16.91
CA GLU A 8 10.40 -6.15 15.65
C GLU A 8 9.07 -6.92 15.78
N HIS A 9 7.97 -6.27 15.45
CA HIS A 9 6.80 -7.00 14.99
C HIS A 9 7.22 -7.64 13.68
N THR A 10 7.54 -8.93 13.70
CA THR A 10 7.65 -9.75 12.49
C THR A 10 6.28 -9.73 11.81
N SER A 11 6.02 -8.67 11.06
CA SER A 11 4.76 -8.41 10.39
C SER A 11 4.69 -9.39 9.22
N LEU A 12 4.08 -10.54 9.45
CA LEU A 12 3.47 -11.27 8.34
C LEU A 12 2.48 -10.27 7.71
N GLY A 13 2.85 -9.74 6.54
CA GLY A 13 2.06 -8.71 5.84
C GLY A 13 0.60 -9.14 5.73
N ALA A 14 -0.32 -8.17 5.78
CA ALA A 14 -1.76 -8.40 5.92
C ALA A 14 -2.32 -9.48 4.98
N TRP A 15 -1.80 -9.57 3.75
CA TRP A 15 -2.16 -10.59 2.78
C TRP A 15 -1.97 -12.04 3.28
N ARG A 16 -0.87 -12.31 3.99
CA ARG A 16 -0.54 -13.65 4.49
C ARG A 16 -1.43 -14.09 5.67
N ARG A 17 -2.15 -13.16 6.29
CA ARG A 17 -3.09 -13.44 7.39
C ARG A 17 -4.46 -13.88 6.87
N LEU A 18 -4.76 -13.60 5.61
CA LEU A 18 -5.99 -14.06 4.97
C LEU A 18 -5.93 -15.57 4.73
N THR A 19 -7.05 -16.24 4.96
CA THR A 19 -7.24 -17.65 4.63
C THR A 19 -7.08 -17.90 3.12
N PRO A 20 -6.79 -19.14 2.69
CA PRO A 20 -6.72 -19.46 1.26
C PRO A 20 -7.98 -19.10 0.47
N ALA A 21 -9.16 -19.22 1.10
CA ALA A 21 -10.43 -18.85 0.50
C ALA A 21 -10.54 -17.32 0.30
N GLU A 22 -10.21 -16.51 1.30
CA GLU A 22 -10.22 -15.04 1.22
C GLU A 22 -9.20 -14.52 0.19
N GLN A 23 -8.00 -15.10 0.17
CA GLN A 23 -7.00 -14.77 -0.85
C GLN A 23 -7.49 -15.12 -2.27
N SER A 24 -8.20 -16.25 -2.42
CA SER A 24 -8.76 -16.64 -3.72
C SER A 24 -9.90 -15.70 -4.14
N ALA A 25 -10.75 -15.30 -3.21
CA ALA A 25 -11.80 -14.32 -3.47
C ALA A 25 -11.23 -12.98 -3.97
N LEU A 26 -10.18 -12.46 -3.29
CA LEU A 26 -9.53 -11.22 -3.71
C LEU A 26 -8.82 -11.33 -5.06
N ARG A 27 -8.19 -12.47 -5.36
CA ARG A 27 -7.63 -12.73 -6.69
C ARG A 27 -8.71 -12.72 -7.78
N ASN A 28 -9.86 -13.34 -7.53
CA ASN A 28 -10.95 -13.42 -8.49
C ASN A 28 -11.69 -12.08 -8.70
N ALA A 29 -11.72 -11.23 -7.67
CA ALA A 29 -12.35 -9.91 -7.74
C ALA A 29 -11.49 -8.84 -8.47
N GLY A 30 -10.21 -9.14 -8.72
CA GLY A 30 -9.26 -8.20 -9.30
C GLY A 30 -8.52 -8.77 -10.51
N HIS A 31 -7.45 -8.08 -10.90
CA HIS A 31 -6.50 -8.54 -11.90
C HIS A 31 -5.08 -8.13 -11.49
N VAL A 32 -4.09 -8.86 -12.00
CA VAL A 32 -2.69 -8.49 -11.81
C VAL A 32 -2.33 -7.36 -12.76
N LYS A 33 -1.65 -6.35 -12.24
CA LYS A 33 -1.07 -5.26 -13.01
C LYS A 33 0.35 -5.01 -12.52
N VAL A 34 1.22 -4.62 -13.45
CA VAL A 34 2.63 -4.33 -13.18
C VAL A 34 2.89 -2.85 -13.44
N TRP A 35 3.61 -2.21 -12.53
CA TRP A 35 4.09 -0.85 -12.65
C TRP A 35 5.61 -0.83 -12.63
N ARG A 36 6.20 -0.03 -13.52
CA ARG A 36 7.63 0.24 -13.57
C ARG A 36 8.02 1.27 -12.49
N PRO A 37 9.31 1.31 -12.11
CA PRO A 37 9.82 2.31 -11.16
C PRO A 37 9.34 3.73 -11.50
N GLY A 38 8.84 4.45 -10.50
CA GLY A 38 8.33 5.81 -10.61
C GLY A 38 6.90 5.95 -11.12
N GLN A 39 6.26 4.89 -11.62
CA GLN A 39 4.86 4.98 -12.06
C GLN A 39 3.90 5.14 -10.87
N ILE A 40 2.83 5.91 -11.10
CA ILE A 40 1.79 6.17 -10.11
C ILE A 40 0.72 5.09 -10.17
N LEU A 41 0.44 4.46 -9.03
CA LEU A 41 -0.65 3.51 -8.83
C LEU A 41 -1.96 4.27 -8.57
N ALA A 42 -1.90 5.28 -7.71
CA ALA A 42 -3.00 6.21 -7.42
C ALA A 42 -2.47 7.53 -6.87
N LEU A 43 -3.23 8.61 -7.05
CA LEU A 43 -2.92 9.94 -6.53
C LEU A 43 -3.71 10.24 -5.26
N GLN A 44 -3.12 10.99 -4.33
CA GLN A 44 -3.88 11.60 -3.24
C GLN A 44 -5.06 12.42 -3.80
N GLY A 45 -6.21 12.36 -3.12
CA GLY A 45 -7.44 13.03 -3.53
C GLY A 45 -8.18 12.35 -4.68
N SER A 46 -7.62 11.32 -5.32
CA SER A 46 -8.34 10.59 -6.38
C SER A 46 -9.51 9.79 -5.80
N PRO A 47 -10.50 9.39 -6.63
CA PRO A 47 -11.61 8.55 -6.18
C PRO A 47 -11.17 7.20 -5.56
N PRO A 48 -11.95 6.64 -4.62
CA PRO A 48 -11.62 5.42 -3.87
C PRO A 48 -11.97 4.12 -4.63
N THR A 49 -11.45 3.95 -5.84
CA THR A 49 -11.94 2.90 -6.75
C THR A 49 -11.30 1.52 -6.57
N SER A 50 -10.22 1.40 -5.79
CA SER A 50 -9.40 0.17 -5.79
C SER A 50 -8.59 0.00 -4.51
N MET A 51 -8.09 -1.20 -4.26
CA MET A 51 -6.99 -1.44 -3.33
C MET A 51 -6.00 -2.38 -4.00
N PHE A 52 -4.80 -2.48 -3.45
CA PHE A 52 -3.72 -3.27 -4.05
C PHE A 52 -3.14 -4.24 -3.04
N VAL A 53 -2.87 -5.45 -3.51
CA VAL A 53 -2.04 -6.43 -2.81
C VAL A 53 -0.68 -6.41 -3.48
N VAL A 54 0.37 -6.09 -2.72
CA VAL A 54 1.73 -6.06 -3.27
C VAL A 54 2.23 -7.51 -3.36
N LEU A 55 2.38 -8.02 -4.58
CA LEU A 55 2.84 -9.40 -4.82
C LEU A 55 4.36 -9.50 -4.89
N ARG A 56 5.01 -8.43 -5.34
CA ARG A 56 6.45 -8.27 -5.59
C ARG A 56 6.77 -6.78 -5.60
N GLY A 57 8.04 -6.42 -5.48
CA GLY A 57 8.48 -5.02 -5.45
C GLY A 57 8.01 -4.24 -4.23
N TRP A 58 8.08 -2.91 -4.34
CA TRP A 58 7.80 -1.96 -3.27
C TRP A 58 7.03 -0.74 -3.77
N VAL A 59 6.05 -0.32 -2.96
CA VAL A 59 5.27 0.89 -3.17
C VAL A 59 5.66 1.93 -2.13
N LYS A 60 6.00 3.14 -2.59
CA LYS A 60 6.12 4.34 -1.75
C LYS A 60 4.74 4.95 -1.56
N ILE A 61 4.40 5.21 -0.30
CA ILE A 61 3.22 5.96 0.12
C ILE A 61 3.70 7.35 0.55
N SER A 62 3.17 8.40 -0.07
CA SER A 62 3.49 9.79 0.27
C SER A 62 2.23 10.64 0.29
N ALA A 63 2.21 11.68 1.12
CA ALA A 63 1.14 12.64 1.14
C ALA A 63 1.69 14.06 1.06
N THR A 64 0.98 14.92 0.35
CA THR A 64 1.29 16.34 0.28
C THR A 64 0.85 16.99 1.59
N ASN A 65 1.80 17.63 2.30
CA ASN A 65 1.53 18.34 3.55
C ASN A 65 0.87 19.71 3.30
N TYR A 66 0.55 20.44 4.38
CA TYR A 66 -0.09 21.76 4.30
C TYR A 66 0.76 22.84 3.60
N ARG A 67 2.06 22.58 3.38
CA ARG A 67 2.99 23.47 2.67
C ARG A 67 3.13 23.12 1.19
N GLY A 68 2.42 22.10 0.72
CA GLY A 68 2.52 21.62 -0.66
C GLY A 68 3.72 20.68 -0.90
N GLU A 69 4.37 20.19 0.16
CA GLU A 69 5.53 19.30 0.03
C GLU A 69 5.10 17.84 0.12
N ASP A 70 5.63 16.99 -0.75
CA ASP A 70 5.41 15.55 -0.70
C ASP A 70 6.25 14.90 0.41
N ALA A 71 5.58 14.50 1.49
CA ALA A 71 6.20 13.81 2.62
C ALA A 71 6.05 12.27 2.47
N PRO A 72 7.14 11.49 2.54
CA PRO A 72 7.04 10.04 2.58
C PRO A 72 6.41 9.58 3.90
N LEU A 73 5.40 8.70 3.81
CA LEU A 73 4.71 8.15 4.98
C LEU A 73 5.15 6.72 5.27
N ALA A 74 5.33 5.91 4.22
CA ALA A 74 5.72 4.51 4.35
C ALA A 74 6.27 3.96 3.03
N ALA A 75 7.00 2.84 3.12
CA ALA A 75 7.21 1.91 2.02
C ALA A 75 6.51 0.58 2.36
N ARG A 76 5.87 -0.04 1.37
CA ARG A 76 5.09 -1.28 1.52
C ARG A 76 5.53 -2.28 0.48
N GLY A 77 5.97 -3.45 0.95
CA GLY A 77 6.55 -4.51 0.15
C GLY A 77 5.63 -5.72 0.02
N PRO A 78 6.17 -6.88 -0.40
CA PRO A 78 5.37 -8.06 -0.68
C PRO A 78 4.52 -8.52 0.51
N ALA A 79 3.32 -9.00 0.21
CA ALA A 79 2.28 -9.39 1.17
C ALA A 79 1.64 -8.24 1.99
N GLU A 80 1.95 -6.98 1.70
CA GLU A 80 1.19 -5.85 2.23
C GLU A 80 -0.06 -5.57 1.37
N ILE A 81 -1.12 -5.07 2.02
CA ILE A 81 -2.28 -4.49 1.35
C ILE A 81 -2.14 -2.97 1.49
N VAL A 82 -2.37 -2.24 0.39
CA VAL A 82 -2.30 -0.78 0.37
C VAL A 82 -3.52 -0.15 -0.31
N GLY A 83 -3.92 1.01 0.21
CA GLY A 83 -5.03 1.78 -0.33
C GLY A 83 -6.41 1.20 0.01
N GLU A 84 -6.49 0.22 0.89
CA GLU A 84 -7.73 -0.40 1.39
C GLU A 84 -8.64 0.58 2.12
N LEU A 85 -8.08 1.58 2.80
CA LEU A 85 -8.85 2.53 3.59
C LEU A 85 -9.84 3.34 2.74
N ALA A 86 -9.46 3.72 1.52
CA ALA A 86 -10.28 4.63 0.71
C ALA A 86 -11.58 3.93 0.23
N PRO A 87 -11.55 2.72 -0.37
CA PRO A 87 -12.77 1.96 -0.66
C PRO A 87 -13.63 1.66 0.55
N ILE A 88 -13.03 1.40 1.72
CA ILE A 88 -13.75 1.07 2.96
C ILE A 88 -14.46 2.30 3.53
N SER A 89 -13.79 3.45 3.57
CA SER A 89 -14.32 4.68 4.16
C SER A 89 -15.23 5.48 3.22
N GLY A 90 -15.15 5.23 1.91
CA GLY A 90 -15.83 6.05 0.89
C GLY A 90 -15.21 7.43 0.69
N LEU A 91 -14.10 7.75 1.37
CA LEU A 91 -13.40 9.03 1.25
C LEU A 91 -12.36 8.99 0.11
N PRO A 92 -11.98 10.14 -0.48
CA PRO A 92 -10.88 10.22 -1.42
C PRO A 92 -9.57 9.64 -0.87
N ARG A 93 -8.62 9.31 -1.75
CA ARG A 93 -7.30 8.81 -1.35
C ARG A 93 -6.62 9.76 -0.38
N SER A 94 -6.16 9.24 0.75
CA SER A 94 -5.39 10.00 1.74
C SER A 94 -3.93 10.23 1.33
N ALA A 95 -3.42 9.47 0.37
CA ALA A 95 -2.02 9.50 -0.04
C ALA A 95 -1.84 9.09 -1.51
N THR A 96 -0.73 9.53 -2.10
CA THR A 96 -0.21 9.08 -3.38
C THR A 96 0.57 7.78 -3.20
N MET A 97 0.40 6.87 -4.16
CA MET A 97 1.07 5.57 -4.20
C MET A 97 1.89 5.48 -5.49
N SER A 98 3.19 5.22 -5.35
CA SER A 98 4.12 5.17 -6.48
C SER A 98 5.05 3.96 -6.37
N ALA A 99 5.41 3.37 -7.50
CA ALA A 99 6.32 2.25 -7.57
C ALA A 99 7.76 2.70 -7.26
N ILE A 100 8.46 2.02 -6.36
CA ILE A 100 9.90 2.24 -6.09
C ILE A 100 10.73 1.45 -7.10
N ASP A 101 10.37 0.19 -7.30
CA ASP A 101 10.93 -0.74 -8.29
C ASP A 101 9.79 -1.27 -9.20
N GLU A 102 10.01 -2.39 -9.91
CA GLU A 102 8.92 -3.07 -10.60
C GLU A 102 8.00 -3.78 -9.58
N VAL A 103 6.73 -3.36 -9.54
CA VAL A 103 5.71 -3.80 -8.56
C VAL A 103 4.46 -4.34 -9.23
#